data_AF-A0A959C8L5-F1
#
_entry.id   AF-A0A959C8L5-F1
#
_cell.length_a   1.000
_cell.length_b   1.000
_cell.length_c   1.000
_cell.angle_alpha   90.00
_cell.angle_beta   90.00
_cell.angle_gamma   90.00
#
_symmetry.space_group_name_H-M   'P 1'
#
loop_
_entity.id
_entity.type
_entity.pdbx_description
1 polymer ?
#
loop_
_entity_poly.entity_id
_entity_poly.type
_entity_poly.pdbx_seq_one_letter_code
_entity_poly.pdbx_strand_id
1 'polypeptide(L)'
;SFSLIRQMADTGNPNSVSDAGVAALCARAAVRGAFLNVKINAPGLDDKDFTRQVLSDGARMVAEADEAEKTILAIVEEKIGA
;
A
#
# COMPACT_ATOMS: atom_id res chain seq x y z
N SER A 1 3.15 8.95 0.77
CA SER A 1 2.29 8.13 1.64
C SER A 1 0.94 7.92 0.96
N PHE A 2 0.17 6.91 1.34
CA PHE A 2 -1.20 6.72 0.80
C PHE A 2 -2.11 7.93 1.05
N SER A 3 -1.97 8.62 2.18
CA SER A 3 -2.73 9.85 2.47
C SER A 3 -2.50 10.95 1.43
N LEU A 4 -1.24 11.16 1.02
CA LEU A 4 -0.91 12.16 0.00
C LEU A 4 -1.44 11.75 -1.37
N ILE A 5 -1.31 10.47 -1.73
CA ILE A 5 -1.83 9.94 -3.00
C ILE A 5 -3.35 10.10 -3.05
N ARG A 6 -4.07 9.81 -1.95
CA ARG A 6 -5.51 10.05 -1.85
C ARG A 6 -5.87 11.52 -2.04
N GLN A 7 -5.13 12.44 -1.41
CA GLN A 7 -5.35 13.87 -1.61
C GLN A 7 -5.12 14.30 -3.07
N MET A 8 -4.12 13.72 -3.75
CA MET A 8 -3.91 13.94 -5.18
C MET A 8 -5.09 13.46 -6.02
N ALA A 9 -5.70 12.31 -5.69
CA ALA A 9 -6.90 11.83 -6.36
C ALA A 9 -8.12 12.73 -6.07
N ASP A 10 -8.35 13.09 -4.80
CA ASP A 10 -9.53 13.86 -4.35
C ASP A 10 -9.56 15.29 -4.90
N THR A 11 -8.47 16.05 -4.72
CA THR A 11 -8.43 17.50 -4.97
C THR A 11 -7.21 17.95 -5.75
N GLY A 12 -6.39 17.03 -6.26
CA GLY A 12 -5.21 17.36 -7.06
C GLY A 12 -5.56 17.84 -8.47
N ASN A 13 -4.53 17.91 -9.32
CA ASN A 13 -4.70 18.28 -10.72
C ASN A 13 -5.56 17.22 -11.45
N PRO A 14 -6.75 17.56 -11.97
CA PRO A 14 -7.62 16.61 -12.65
C PRO A 14 -6.95 15.88 -13.82
N ASN A 15 -6.03 16.55 -14.52
CA ASN A 15 -5.30 15.99 -15.66
C ASN A 15 -4.25 14.93 -15.26
N SER A 16 -4.02 14.72 -13.97
CA SER A 16 -3.01 13.80 -13.42
C SER A 16 -3.63 12.78 -12.45
N VAL A 17 -4.97 12.65 -12.46
CA VAL A 17 -5.67 11.70 -11.57
C VAL A 17 -5.25 10.24 -11.81
N SER A 18 -4.90 9.88 -13.05
CA SER A 18 -4.35 8.56 -13.39
C SER A 18 -3.01 8.30 -12.71
N ASP A 19 -2.18 9.33 -12.53
CA ASP A 19 -0.88 9.21 -11.87
C ASP A 19 -1.04 8.88 -10.37
N ALA A 20 -2.11 9.38 -9.74
CA ALA A 20 -2.46 8.99 -8.36
C ALA A 20 -2.84 7.50 -8.29
N GLY A 21 -3.56 6.98 -9.29
CA GLY A 21 -3.86 5.55 -9.41
C GLY A 21 -2.60 4.69 -9.56
N VAL A 22 -1.70 5.09 -10.45
CA VAL A 22 -0.39 4.44 -10.62
C VAL A 22 0.42 4.48 -9.33
N ALA A 23 0.46 5.62 -8.64
CA ALA A 23 1.17 5.77 -7.38
C ALA A 23 0.60 4.83 -6.28
N ALA A 24 -0.72 4.69 -6.19
CA ALA A 24 -1.36 3.77 -5.24
C ALA A 24 -0.99 2.31 -5.51
N LEU A 25 -1.06 1.89 -6.78
CA LEU A 25 -0.64 0.56 -7.21
C LEU A 25 0.83 0.27 -6.88
N CYS A 26 1.72 1.20 -7.20
CA CYS A 26 3.15 1.10 -6.89
C CYS A 26 3.40 1.02 -5.38
N ALA A 27 2.73 1.87 -4.58
CA ALA A 27 2.86 1.87 -3.13
C ALA A 27 2.41 0.53 -2.52
N ARG A 28 1.27 -0.02 -2.97
CA ARG A 28 0.80 -1.35 -2.53
C ARG A 28 1.78 -2.45 -2.89
N ALA A 29 2.27 -2.45 -4.13
CA ALA A 29 3.26 -3.41 -4.60
C ALA A 29 4.55 -3.35 -3.79
N ALA A 30 5.04 -2.15 -3.46
CA ALA A 30 6.22 -1.95 -2.63
C ALA A 30 6.04 -2.53 -1.21
N VAL A 31 4.91 -2.27 -0.56
CA VAL A 31 4.61 -2.82 0.79
C VAL A 31 4.57 -4.34 0.75
N ARG A 32 3.87 -4.94 -0.22
CA ARG A 32 3.81 -6.39 -0.39
C ARG A 32 5.18 -7.00 -0.68
N GLY A 33 5.96 -6.40 -1.58
CA GLY A 33 7.31 -6.84 -1.89
C GLY A 33 8.24 -6.81 -0.68
N ALA A 34 8.18 -5.74 0.12
CA ALA A 34 8.92 -5.64 1.38
C ALA A 34 8.51 -6.76 2.36
N PHE A 35 7.20 -7.04 2.49
CA PHE A 35 6.73 -8.10 3.37
C PHE A 35 7.15 -9.50 2.92
N LEU A 36 7.26 -9.77 1.62
CA LEU A 36 7.82 -11.04 1.13
C LEU A 36 9.26 -11.26 1.62
N ASN A 37 10.08 -10.21 1.60
CA ASN A 37 11.44 -10.27 2.15
C ASN A 37 11.43 -10.55 3.66
N VAL A 38 10.52 -9.92 4.42
CA VAL A 38 10.35 -10.19 5.86
C VAL A 38 9.94 -11.64 6.09
N LYS A 39 8.96 -12.17 5.35
CA LYS A 39 8.50 -13.57 5.50
C LYS A 39 9.61 -14.58 5.26
N ILE A 40 10.53 -14.31 4.33
CA ILE A 40 11.66 -15.20 4.02
C ILE A 40 12.74 -15.13 5.10
N ASN A 41 13.08 -13.94 5.58
CA ASN A 41 14.24 -13.76 6.46
C ASN A 41 13.91 -13.84 7.97
N ALA A 42 12.73 -13.39 8.40
CA ALA A 42 12.36 -13.33 9.82
C ALA A 42 12.36 -14.68 10.56
N PRO A 43 12.03 -15.83 9.94
CA PRO A 43 12.11 -17.14 10.61
C PRO A 43 13.53 -17.52 11.06
N GLY A 44 14.56 -16.97 10.41
CA GLY A 44 15.97 -17.20 10.72
C GLY A 44 16.49 -16.44 11.95
N LEU A 45 15.68 -15.58 12.57
CA LEU A 45 16.06 -14.84 13.77
C LEU A 45 15.91 -15.71 15.03
N ASP A 46 16.82 -15.56 15.98
CA ASP A 46 16.78 -16.27 17.26
C ASP A 46 15.64 -15.77 18.16
N ASP A 47 15.38 -14.46 18.14
CA ASP A 47 14.31 -13.84 18.91
C ASP A 47 12.93 -14.14 18.28
N LYS A 48 12.25 -15.14 18.85
CA LYS A 48 10.95 -15.61 18.35
C LYS A 48 9.80 -14.66 18.67
N ASP A 49 9.90 -13.85 19.72
CA ASP A 49 8.90 -12.81 20.01
C ASP A 49 8.98 -11.71 18.96
N PHE A 50 10.19 -11.25 18.66
CA PHE A 50 10.42 -10.29 17.60
C PHE A 50 9.99 -10.83 16.23
N THR A 51 10.32 -12.09 15.89
CA THR A 51 9.84 -12.72 14.63
C THR A 51 8.32 -12.67 14.52
N ARG A 52 7.58 -13.04 15.58
CA ARG A 52 6.11 -13.00 15.58
C ARG A 52 5.60 -11.57 15.40
N GLN A 53 6.21 -10.61 16.09
CA GLN A 53 5.84 -9.20 16.01
C GLN A 53 5.99 -8.67 14.58
N VAL A 54 7.16 -8.82 13.96
CA VAL A 54 7.40 -8.27 12.62
C VAL A 54 6.54 -8.93 11.53
N LEU A 55 6.22 -10.22 11.70
CA LEU A 55 5.29 -10.92 10.80
C LEU A 55 3.87 -10.39 10.94
N SER A 56 3.42 -10.14 12.17
CA SER A 56 2.11 -9.55 12.46
C SER A 56 2.01 -8.12 11.94
N ASP A 57 3.02 -7.30 12.22
CA ASP A 57 3.07 -5.91 11.76
C ASP A 57 3.12 -5.82 10.22
N GLY A 58 3.92 -6.65 9.57
CA GLY A 58 3.98 -6.70 8.11
C GLY A 58 2.65 -7.13 7.49
N ALA A 59 1.96 -8.12 8.07
CA ALA A 59 0.64 -8.54 7.61
C ALA A 59 -0.41 -7.42 7.76
N ARG A 60 -0.38 -6.69 8.88
CA ARG A 60 -1.24 -5.52 9.09
C ARG A 60 -0.95 -4.41 8.06
N MET A 61 0.32 -4.08 7.82
CA MET A 61 0.70 -3.07 6.82
C MET A 61 0.26 -3.44 5.40
N VAL A 62 0.31 -4.73 5.04
CA VAL A 62 -0.22 -5.21 3.75
C VAL A 62 -1.72 -4.99 3.65
N ALA A 63 -2.48 -5.33 4.70
CA ALA A 63 -3.93 -5.13 4.71
C ALA A 63 -4.30 -3.63 4.62
N GLU A 64 -3.60 -2.77 5.36
CA GLU A 64 -3.78 -1.32 5.30
C GLU A 64 -3.44 -0.76 3.90
N ALA A 65 -2.38 -1.25 3.26
CA ALA A 65 -2.00 -0.85 1.91
C ALA A 65 -3.00 -1.31 0.84
N ASP A 66 -3.55 -2.52 0.99
CA ASP A 66 -4.58 -3.06 0.10
C ASP A 66 -5.86 -2.23 0.18
N GLU A 67 -6.33 -1.89 1.38
CA GLU A 67 -7.55 -1.09 1.55
C GLU A 67 -7.36 0.37 1.10
N ALA A 68 -6.19 0.95 1.36
CA ALA A 68 -5.85 2.30 0.92
C ALA A 68 -5.80 2.39 -0.61
N GLU A 69 -5.15 1.42 -1.27
CA GLU A 69 -5.09 1.39 -2.73
C GLU A 69 -6.48 1.19 -3.35
N LYS A 70 -7.29 0.26 -2.83
CA LYS A 70 -8.68 0.07 -3.27
C LYS A 70 -9.51 1.35 -3.16
N THR A 71 -9.41 2.05 -2.03
CA THR A 71 -10.12 3.32 -1.82
C THR A 71 -9.68 4.38 -2.83
N ILE A 72 -8.38 4.49 -3.09
CA ILE A 72 -7.85 5.47 -4.03
C ILE A 72 -8.27 5.14 -5.47
N LEU A 73 -8.20 3.88 -5.88
CA LEU A 73 -8.62 3.49 -7.22
C LEU A 73 -10.09 3.75 -7.47
N ALA A 74 -10.97 3.52 -6.49
CA ALA A 74 -12.39 3.87 -6.61
C ALA A 74 -12.59 5.37 -6.90
N ILE A 75 -11.83 6.26 -6.24
CA ILE A 75 -11.87 7.71 -6.49
C ILE A 75 -11.34 8.04 -7.89
N VAL A 76 -10.27 7.36 -8.32
CA VAL A 76 -9.69 7.56 -9.66
C VAL A 76 -10.68 7.13 -10.74
N GLU A 77 -11.27 5.94 -10.62
CA GLU A 77 -12.27 5.38 -11.54
C GLU A 77 -13.49 6.31 -11.68
N GLU A 78 -14.04 6.79 -10.55
CA GLU A 78 -15.12 7.78 -10.53
C GLU A 78 -14.75 9.04 -11.33
N LYS A 79 -13.53 9.55 -11.18
CA LYS A 79 -13.07 10.79 -11.82
C LYS A 79 -12.73 10.64 -13.30
N ILE A 80 -12.30 9.47 -13.74
CA ILE A 80 -12.03 9.19 -15.16
C ILE A 80 -13.27 8.70 -15.90
N GLY A 81 -14.38 8.44 -15.19
CA GLY A 81 -15.63 7.95 -15.77
C GLY A 81 -15.57 6.50 -16.22
N ALA A 82 -14.79 5.66 -15.51
CA ALA A 82 -14.63 4.23 -15.77
C ALA A 82 -15.34 3.39 -14.70
#